data_AF-A0A918PP23-F1
#
_entry.id   AF-A0A918PP23-F1
#
_cell.length_a   1.000
_cell.length_b   1.000
_cell.length_c   1.000
_cell.angle_alpha   90.00
_cell.angle_beta   90.00
_cell.angle_gamma   90.00
#
_symmetry.space_group_name_H-M   'P 1'
#
loop_
_entity.id
_entity.type
_entity.pdbx_description
1 polymer ?
#
loop_
_entity_poly.entity_id
_entity_poly.type
_entity_poly.pdbx_seq_one_letter_code
_entity_poly.pdbx_strand_id
1 'polypeptide(L)'
;MAKTKVSIKDGQFYINDTLTYEGRYWEGNKIEGLLMNSRMVQGIFDDQNPNTVGEFVYPDTQKWDADRNTDEFVAAMPEWRAHGLLAFSLNLQGGSPVGYSGHNCRNSAFDAQGELVPAYIDRLERLLNKADDLGMVVIFGYFYFGQDQYLKDENAVLNATDNITEWILDKGYKNLLIEINNECNGPYDHPILTQKRIQELIVRVREKSKGSLLVSTSYGGKLIPSAEVVEVSDFILLHGNGVSKPTGITDMVIKTKNLPSYRGQPILFNEDDHFNYDDENYNFKAAIKSYASWGYFDFRMQGEGFTEGYQSVPIDWGISSARKKAFFSKLKEITGQ
;
A
#
# COMPACT_ATOMS: atom_id res chain seq x y z
N MET A 1 9.53 -9.86 20.16
CA MET A 1 8.17 -10.36 19.87
C MET A 1 7.39 -9.20 19.28
N ALA A 2 6.67 -9.41 18.18
CA ALA A 2 5.81 -8.40 17.57
C ALA A 2 4.80 -7.87 18.59
N LYS A 3 4.67 -6.54 18.66
CA LYS A 3 3.80 -5.82 19.60
C LYS A 3 2.43 -5.53 19.01
N THR A 4 2.34 -5.53 17.67
CA THR A 4 1.18 -5.11 16.92
C THR A 4 0.66 -6.25 16.07
N LYS A 5 -0.64 -6.50 16.18
CA LYS A 5 -1.37 -7.50 15.41
C LYS A 5 -2.56 -6.85 14.73
N VAL A 6 -2.64 -6.99 13.41
CA VAL A 6 -3.85 -6.66 12.64
C VAL A 6 -4.74 -7.89 12.54
N SER A 7 -6.05 -7.69 12.63
CA SER A 7 -7.04 -8.74 12.37
C SER A 7 -8.33 -8.15 11.80
N ILE A 8 -9.14 -9.02 11.17
CA ILE A 8 -10.45 -8.66 10.62
C ILE A 8 -11.52 -9.47 11.35
N LYS A 9 -12.59 -8.79 11.78
CA LYS A 9 -13.78 -9.42 12.32
C LYS A 9 -15.01 -8.64 11.89
N ASP A 10 -16.05 -9.35 11.42
CA ASP A 10 -17.33 -8.77 11.00
C ASP A 10 -17.20 -7.59 10.02
N GLY A 11 -16.25 -7.68 9.09
CA GLY A 11 -15.98 -6.65 8.09
C GLY A 11 -15.27 -5.40 8.63
N GLN A 12 -14.65 -5.47 9.80
CA GLN A 12 -13.95 -4.37 10.46
C GLN A 12 -12.50 -4.73 10.78
N PHE A 13 -11.61 -3.74 10.73
CA PHE A 13 -10.22 -3.88 11.15
C PHE A 13 -10.05 -3.68 12.66
N TYR A 14 -9.13 -4.47 13.22
CA TYR A 14 -8.70 -4.40 14.61
C TYR A 14 -7.17 -4.31 14.66
N ILE A 15 -6.67 -3.57 15.64
CA ILE A 15 -5.26 -3.54 16.01
C ILE A 15 -5.19 -3.94 17.49
N ASN A 16 -4.46 -5.02 17.78
CA ASN A 16 -4.33 -5.58 19.14
C ASN A 16 -5.69 -5.85 19.81
N ASP A 17 -6.60 -6.48 19.05
CA ASP A 17 -7.98 -6.82 19.46
C ASP A 17 -8.87 -5.61 19.83
N THR A 18 -8.43 -4.38 19.52
CA THR A 18 -9.23 -3.14 19.61
C THR A 18 -9.64 -2.69 18.21
N LEU A 19 -10.88 -2.23 18.05
CA LEU A 19 -11.36 -1.67 16.79
C LEU A 19 -10.50 -0.47 16.37
N THR A 20 -10.15 -0.38 15.10
CA THR A 20 -9.52 0.84 14.57
C THR A 20 -10.49 2.01 14.75
N TYR A 21 -10.01 3.16 15.22
CA TYR A 21 -10.86 4.33 15.50
C TYR A 21 -12.09 4.03 16.38
N GLU A 22 -11.91 3.23 17.44
CA GLU A 22 -12.99 2.82 18.36
C GLU A 22 -13.92 3.99 18.77
N GLY A 23 -15.23 3.80 18.62
CA GLY A 23 -16.25 4.79 18.95
C GLY A 23 -16.31 6.03 18.03
N ARG A 24 -15.45 6.13 17.00
CA ARG A 24 -15.36 7.34 16.17
C ARG A 24 -16.48 7.40 15.12
N TYR A 25 -17.14 8.55 15.08
CA TYR A 25 -18.03 9.00 14.01
C TYR A 25 -17.60 10.37 13.49
N TRP A 26 -17.81 10.62 12.21
CA TRP A 26 -17.58 11.92 11.57
C TRP A 26 -18.74 12.25 10.63
N GLU A 27 -19.36 13.42 10.83
CA GLU A 27 -20.60 13.84 10.14
C GLU A 27 -21.71 12.77 10.16
N GLY A 28 -21.86 12.03 11.27
CA GLY A 28 -22.83 10.95 11.42
C GLY A 28 -22.45 9.62 10.74
N ASN A 29 -21.31 9.55 10.05
CA ASN A 29 -20.80 8.32 9.44
C ASN A 29 -19.85 7.60 10.39
N LYS A 30 -19.94 6.27 10.43
CA LYS A 30 -19.09 5.41 11.26
C LYS A 30 -17.68 5.37 10.68
N ILE A 31 -16.68 5.73 11.50
CA ILE A 31 -15.25 5.62 11.16
C ILE A 31 -14.61 4.40 11.84
N GLU A 32 -15.13 4.02 13.00
CA GLU A 32 -14.75 2.80 13.71
C GLU A 32 -14.73 1.58 12.78
N GLY A 33 -13.62 0.83 12.80
CA GLY A 33 -13.39 -0.36 12.00
C GLY A 33 -12.84 -0.10 10.60
N LEU A 34 -12.74 1.16 10.15
CA LEU A 34 -12.04 1.54 8.92
C LEU A 34 -10.53 1.68 9.15
N LEU A 35 -9.72 1.59 8.09
CA LEU A 35 -8.27 1.68 8.14
C LEU A 35 -7.75 2.73 7.14
N MET A 36 -7.63 3.98 7.59
CA MET A 36 -7.16 5.06 6.71
C MET A 36 -5.67 4.91 6.46
N ASN A 37 -5.28 5.07 5.20
CA ASN A 37 -3.94 4.78 4.74
C ASN A 37 -3.38 5.84 3.79
N SER A 38 -2.09 5.70 3.48
CA SER A 38 -1.42 6.46 2.43
C SER A 38 -0.47 5.54 1.67
N ARG A 39 -0.47 5.65 0.34
CA ARG A 39 0.45 4.93 -0.52
C ARG A 39 1.84 5.54 -0.42
N MET A 40 2.76 4.80 0.18
CA MET A 40 4.14 5.24 0.46
C MET A 40 5.14 4.14 0.04
N VAL A 41 4.92 3.57 -1.15
CA VAL A 41 5.52 2.29 -1.57
C VAL A 41 7.05 2.30 -1.70
N GLN A 42 7.67 3.47 -1.75
CA GLN A 42 9.10 3.66 -1.98
C GLN A 42 9.94 3.70 -0.68
N GLY A 43 9.39 3.34 0.48
CA GLY A 43 10.09 3.46 1.77
C GLY A 43 11.42 2.69 1.86
N ILE A 44 11.61 1.65 1.03
CA ILE A 44 12.87 0.89 0.92
C ILE A 44 13.49 0.97 -0.48
N PHE A 45 13.05 1.92 -1.31
CA PHE A 45 13.47 2.08 -2.70
C PHE A 45 14.99 2.15 -2.81
N ASP A 46 15.52 1.56 -3.87
CA ASP A 46 16.91 1.70 -4.30
C ASP A 46 16.97 1.38 -5.79
N ASP A 47 17.70 2.18 -6.57
CA ASP A 47 17.85 1.92 -8.01
C ASP A 47 19.15 1.19 -8.28
N GLN A 48 19.05 -0.10 -8.60
CA GLN A 48 20.19 -0.93 -8.98
C GLN A 48 20.68 -0.66 -10.41
N ASN A 49 19.99 0.18 -11.20
CA ASN A 49 20.42 0.54 -12.54
C ASN A 49 21.43 1.72 -12.47
N PRO A 50 22.73 1.49 -12.79
CA PRO A 50 23.75 2.52 -12.69
C PRO A 50 23.54 3.69 -13.66
N ASN A 51 22.72 3.52 -14.70
CA ASN A 51 22.44 4.56 -15.68
C ASN A 51 21.39 5.55 -15.21
N THR A 52 20.53 5.16 -14.27
CA THR A 52 19.37 5.97 -13.84
C THR A 52 19.41 6.36 -12.37
N VAL A 53 20.23 5.70 -11.54
CA VAL A 53 20.36 6.02 -10.11
C VAL A 53 20.75 7.48 -9.84
N GLY A 54 21.49 8.10 -10.76
CA GLY A 54 21.87 9.51 -10.71
C GLY A 54 20.70 10.50 -10.86
N GLU A 55 19.53 10.04 -11.30
CA GLU A 55 18.32 10.86 -11.42
C GLU A 55 17.61 11.05 -10.08
N PHE A 56 17.91 10.20 -9.09
CA PHE A 56 17.26 10.18 -7.78
C PHE A 56 18.04 10.92 -6.70
N VAL A 57 19.08 11.66 -7.06
CA VAL A 57 19.95 12.35 -6.10
C VAL A 57 19.19 13.34 -5.22
N TYR A 58 19.51 13.36 -3.93
CA TYR A 58 18.96 14.39 -3.04
C TYR A 58 19.51 15.78 -3.40
N PRO A 59 18.68 16.84 -3.38
CA PRO A 59 19.11 18.19 -3.77
C PRO A 59 20.29 18.76 -2.99
N ASP A 60 20.45 18.38 -1.72
CA ASP A 60 21.48 18.88 -0.81
C ASP A 60 22.83 18.17 -0.98
N THR A 61 22.82 16.85 -1.16
CA THR A 61 24.03 16.01 -1.24
C THR A 61 24.44 15.67 -2.66
N GLN A 62 23.54 15.87 -3.63
CA GLN A 62 23.72 15.48 -5.04
C GLN A 62 24.10 14.00 -5.18
N LYS A 63 23.63 13.15 -4.25
CA LYS A 63 23.84 11.71 -4.22
C LYS A 63 22.54 11.01 -3.87
N TRP A 64 22.32 9.84 -4.47
CA TRP A 64 21.29 8.92 -4.02
C TRP A 64 21.81 8.17 -2.79
N ASP A 65 20.94 8.00 -1.79
CA ASP A 65 21.23 7.28 -0.55
C ASP A 65 19.96 6.53 -0.11
N ALA A 66 19.96 5.22 -0.33
CA ALA A 66 18.81 4.37 0.00
C ALA A 66 18.61 4.21 1.51
N ASP A 67 19.67 4.25 2.31
CA ASP A 67 19.56 4.17 3.77
C ASP A 67 18.99 5.48 4.33
N ARG A 68 19.43 6.63 3.81
CA ARG A 68 18.82 7.93 4.13
C ARG A 68 17.32 7.94 3.83
N ASN A 69 16.91 7.43 2.66
CA ASN A 69 15.49 7.36 2.29
C ASN A 69 14.67 6.57 3.31
N THR A 70 15.14 5.39 3.72
CA THR A 70 14.46 4.57 4.72
C THR A 70 14.49 5.20 6.12
N ASP A 71 15.62 5.81 6.50
CA ASP A 71 15.76 6.43 7.82
C ASP A 71 14.86 7.67 7.96
N GLU A 72 14.74 8.49 6.92
CA GLU A 72 13.81 9.63 6.87
C GLU A 72 12.34 9.16 6.87
N PHE A 73 12.02 8.05 6.19
CA PHE A 73 10.69 7.43 6.25
C PHE A 73 10.33 7.02 7.69
N VAL A 74 11.25 6.29 8.35
CA VAL A 74 11.11 5.84 9.75
C VAL A 74 10.96 7.02 10.71
N ALA A 75 11.69 8.11 10.47
CA ALA A 75 11.64 9.32 11.28
C ALA A 75 10.30 10.07 11.16
N ALA A 76 9.65 10.01 9.99
CA ALA A 76 8.38 10.69 9.73
C ALA A 76 7.14 9.96 10.30
N MET A 77 7.19 8.63 10.44
CA MET A 77 6.05 7.81 10.91
C MET A 77 5.34 8.32 12.18
N PRO A 78 6.05 8.76 13.26
CA PRO A 78 5.38 9.24 14.46
C PRO A 78 4.46 10.44 14.18
N GLU A 79 4.85 11.33 13.27
CA GLU A 79 4.05 12.49 12.90
C GLU A 79 2.79 12.06 12.15
N TRP A 80 2.90 11.14 11.18
CA TRP A 80 1.74 10.58 10.48
C TRP A 80 0.77 9.90 11.45
N ARG A 81 1.30 9.12 12.38
CA ARG A 81 0.53 8.40 13.40
C ARG A 81 -0.24 9.37 14.32
N ALA A 82 0.38 10.49 14.68
CA ALA A 82 -0.23 11.55 15.49
C ALA A 82 -1.37 12.30 14.76
N HIS A 83 -1.42 12.24 13.43
CA HIS A 83 -2.51 12.78 12.62
C HIS A 83 -3.61 11.75 12.32
N GLY A 84 -3.56 10.57 12.94
CA GLY A 84 -4.57 9.52 12.80
C GLY A 84 -4.37 8.57 11.64
N LEU A 85 -3.22 8.60 10.98
CA LEU A 85 -2.85 7.57 10.01
C LEU A 85 -2.53 6.27 10.75
N LEU A 86 -3.28 5.20 10.47
CA LEU A 86 -3.05 3.88 11.07
C LEU A 86 -2.34 2.93 10.12
N ALA A 87 -2.36 3.19 8.82
CA ALA A 87 -1.72 2.33 7.83
C ALA A 87 -0.99 3.11 6.73
N PHE A 88 -0.05 2.44 6.08
CA PHE A 88 0.55 2.90 4.84
C PHE A 88 0.88 1.70 3.94
N SER A 89 0.96 1.93 2.64
CA SER A 89 1.39 0.90 1.68
C SER A 89 2.90 0.95 1.48
N LEU A 90 3.55 -0.22 1.53
CA LEU A 90 4.95 -0.45 1.18
C LEU A 90 5.00 -1.55 0.12
N ASN A 91 5.87 -1.49 -0.88
CA ASN A 91 6.01 -2.58 -1.86
C ASN A 91 7.49 -2.95 -2.05
N LEU A 92 7.79 -4.24 -2.10
CA LEU A 92 9.16 -4.79 -2.26
C LEU A 92 9.80 -4.47 -3.62
N GLN A 93 8.98 -4.15 -4.61
CA GLN A 93 9.39 -3.62 -5.90
C GLN A 93 9.00 -2.14 -6.07
N GLY A 94 8.52 -1.50 -5.00
CA GLY A 94 8.12 -0.11 -4.97
C GLY A 94 6.92 0.19 -5.88
N GLY A 95 7.00 1.32 -6.58
CA GLY A 95 6.12 1.64 -7.70
C GLY A 95 6.86 2.53 -8.69
N SER A 96 6.16 3.18 -9.61
CA SER A 96 6.82 4.16 -10.47
C SER A 96 7.42 5.29 -9.62
N PRO A 97 8.73 5.59 -9.72
CA PRO A 97 9.36 6.67 -8.98
C PRO A 97 9.04 8.06 -9.54
N VAL A 98 8.21 8.15 -10.58
CA VAL A 98 7.88 9.38 -11.31
C VAL A 98 6.36 9.54 -11.54
N GLY A 99 5.53 8.93 -10.68
CA GLY A 99 4.06 9.03 -10.78
C GLY A 99 3.46 8.09 -11.81
N TYR A 100 2.59 8.58 -12.71
CA TYR A 100 1.94 7.74 -13.73
C TYR A 100 2.81 7.40 -14.95
N SER A 101 4.10 7.74 -14.92
CA SER A 101 5.02 7.49 -16.03
C SER A 101 5.85 6.24 -15.80
N GLY A 102 6.26 5.55 -16.87
CA GLY A 102 7.24 4.48 -16.80
C GLY A 102 8.66 5.02 -16.52
N HIS A 103 9.52 4.17 -15.99
CA HIS A 103 10.93 4.50 -15.73
C HIS A 103 11.80 3.24 -15.83
N ASN A 104 13.06 3.39 -16.24
CA ASN A 104 13.99 2.27 -16.43
C ASN A 104 14.77 1.90 -15.15
N CYS A 105 14.33 2.38 -13.99
CA CYS A 105 14.96 2.01 -12.73
C CYS A 105 14.76 0.52 -12.47
N ARG A 106 15.74 -0.08 -11.79
CA ARG A 106 15.66 -1.45 -11.31
C ARG A 106 15.56 -1.42 -9.78
N ASN A 107 14.34 -1.51 -9.28
CA ASN A 107 14.03 -1.50 -7.85
C ASN A 107 13.32 -2.80 -7.47
N SER A 108 14.05 -3.73 -6.87
CA SER A 108 13.50 -5.03 -6.48
C SER A 108 14.26 -5.59 -5.28
N ALA A 109 13.52 -5.93 -4.23
CA ALA A 109 14.02 -6.71 -3.10
C ALA A 109 14.24 -8.20 -3.44
N PHE A 110 13.95 -8.61 -4.68
CA PHE A 110 14.23 -9.94 -5.22
C PHE A 110 15.31 -9.90 -6.28
N ASP A 111 16.19 -10.89 -6.29
CA ASP A 111 17.08 -11.15 -7.42
C ASP A 111 16.35 -11.89 -8.56
N ALA A 112 17.08 -12.23 -9.62
CA ALA A 112 16.48 -12.86 -10.80
C ALA A 112 15.93 -14.29 -10.55
N GLN A 113 16.30 -14.92 -9.44
CA GLN A 113 15.87 -16.25 -9.02
C GLN A 113 14.75 -16.20 -7.96
N GLY A 114 14.37 -14.99 -7.53
CA GLY A 114 13.40 -14.79 -6.46
C GLY A 114 14.02 -14.87 -5.06
N GLU A 115 15.34 -14.81 -4.93
CA GLU A 115 16.00 -14.75 -3.62
C GLU A 115 15.92 -13.33 -3.05
N LEU A 116 15.83 -13.22 -1.72
CA LEU A 116 15.77 -11.94 -1.04
C LEU A 116 17.12 -11.23 -1.10
N VAL A 117 17.12 -9.96 -1.52
CA VAL A 117 18.31 -9.12 -1.57
C VAL A 117 18.61 -8.56 -0.18
N PRO A 118 19.74 -8.90 0.48
CA PRO A 118 19.98 -8.58 1.89
C PRO A 118 19.85 -7.09 2.24
N ALA A 119 20.38 -6.19 1.40
CA ALA A 119 20.31 -4.75 1.64
C ALA A 119 18.87 -4.21 1.71
N TYR A 120 17.95 -4.75 0.92
CA TYR A 120 16.53 -4.39 1.01
C TYR A 120 15.88 -4.95 2.26
N ILE A 121 16.24 -6.17 2.66
CA ILE A 121 15.71 -6.81 3.87
C ILE A 121 16.16 -6.07 5.12
N ASP A 122 17.40 -5.58 5.17
CA ASP A 122 17.89 -4.77 6.28
C ASP A 122 17.11 -3.45 6.40
N ARG A 123 16.78 -2.79 5.28
CA ARG A 123 15.93 -1.58 5.26
C ARG A 123 14.49 -1.91 5.67
N LEU A 124 13.94 -3.00 5.14
CA LEU A 124 12.59 -3.48 5.46
C LEU A 124 12.45 -3.75 6.95
N GLU A 125 13.40 -4.44 7.58
CA GLU A 125 13.35 -4.76 9.00
C GLU A 125 13.34 -3.49 9.88
N ARG A 126 14.18 -2.48 9.56
CA ARG A 126 14.15 -1.19 10.28
C ARG A 126 12.77 -0.52 10.19
N LEU A 127 12.19 -0.49 9.00
CA LEU A 127 10.89 0.10 8.74
C LEU A 127 9.76 -0.66 9.44
N LEU A 128 9.68 -1.98 9.28
CA LEU A 128 8.62 -2.80 9.89
C LEU A 128 8.71 -2.79 11.41
N ASN A 129 9.91 -2.78 12.00
CA ASN A 129 10.09 -2.65 13.44
C ASN A 129 9.53 -1.32 13.96
N LYS A 130 9.76 -0.22 13.24
CA LYS A 130 9.18 1.08 13.62
C LYS A 130 7.65 1.08 13.52
N ALA A 131 7.10 0.50 12.45
CA ALA A 131 5.65 0.39 12.29
C ALA A 131 5.01 -0.46 13.41
N ASP A 132 5.64 -1.58 13.78
CA ASP A 132 5.22 -2.43 14.90
C ASP A 132 5.26 -1.67 16.24
N ASP A 133 6.32 -0.90 16.48
CA ASP A 133 6.46 -0.06 17.68
C ASP A 133 5.37 1.03 17.79
N LEU A 134 4.90 1.55 16.66
CA LEU A 134 3.89 2.62 16.60
C LEU A 134 2.44 2.11 16.54
N GLY A 135 2.23 0.79 16.49
CA GLY A 135 0.89 0.25 16.30
C GLY A 135 0.32 0.54 14.91
N MET A 136 1.18 0.63 13.88
CA MET A 136 0.78 0.89 12.50
C MET A 136 0.71 -0.41 11.70
N VAL A 137 -0.23 -0.46 10.75
CA VAL A 137 -0.42 -1.56 9.80
C VAL A 137 0.29 -1.25 8.50
N VAL A 138 0.97 -2.23 7.92
CA VAL A 138 1.60 -2.08 6.61
C VAL A 138 0.81 -2.87 5.58
N ILE A 139 0.29 -2.19 4.55
CA ILE A 139 -0.27 -2.82 3.36
C ILE A 139 0.93 -3.19 2.50
N PHE A 140 1.30 -4.47 2.51
CA PHE A 140 2.62 -4.95 2.13
C PHE A 140 2.57 -5.67 0.78
N GLY A 141 3.01 -4.95 -0.25
CA GLY A 141 3.07 -5.41 -1.64
C GLY A 141 4.30 -6.25 -1.94
N TYR A 142 4.13 -7.39 -2.62
CA TYR A 142 5.27 -8.18 -3.10
C TYR A 142 5.74 -7.74 -4.48
N PHE A 143 4.84 -7.67 -5.45
CA PHE A 143 5.22 -7.41 -6.84
C PHE A 143 4.62 -6.12 -7.40
N TYR A 144 5.31 -5.56 -8.38
CA TYR A 144 4.89 -4.39 -9.14
C TYR A 144 5.21 -4.59 -10.62
N PHE A 145 4.25 -4.32 -11.51
CA PHE A 145 4.46 -4.45 -12.96
C PHE A 145 5.58 -3.51 -13.42
N GLY A 146 6.42 -3.95 -14.33
CA GLY A 146 7.60 -3.20 -14.76
C GLY A 146 8.84 -3.40 -13.87
N GLN A 147 8.73 -4.24 -12.84
CA GLN A 147 9.86 -4.79 -12.09
C GLN A 147 9.86 -6.33 -12.14
N ASP A 148 8.71 -6.97 -12.38
CA ASP A 148 8.58 -8.41 -12.53
C ASP A 148 9.36 -8.98 -13.73
N GLN A 149 9.60 -8.18 -14.77
CA GLN A 149 10.50 -8.48 -15.89
C GLN A 149 11.93 -8.91 -15.48
N TYR A 150 12.37 -8.55 -14.27
CA TYR A 150 13.67 -8.94 -13.75
C TYR A 150 13.68 -10.31 -13.07
N LEU A 151 12.50 -10.92 -12.82
CA LEU A 151 12.36 -12.31 -12.40
C LEU A 151 12.44 -13.20 -13.64
N LYS A 152 13.29 -14.23 -13.58
CA LYS A 152 13.65 -15.05 -14.74
C LYS A 152 12.47 -15.80 -15.36
N ASP A 153 11.63 -16.39 -14.52
CA ASP A 153 10.53 -17.28 -14.92
C ASP A 153 9.51 -17.42 -13.77
N GLU A 154 8.44 -18.19 -14.01
CA GLU A 154 7.40 -18.44 -13.00
C GLU A 154 7.95 -19.07 -11.71
N ASN A 155 9.02 -19.89 -11.78
CA ASN A 155 9.63 -20.43 -10.57
C ASN A 155 10.28 -19.33 -9.73
N ALA A 156 10.91 -18.33 -10.36
CA ALA A 156 11.43 -17.17 -9.64
C ALA A 156 10.32 -16.38 -8.92
N VAL A 157 9.13 -16.25 -9.52
CA VAL A 157 7.97 -15.63 -8.86
C VAL A 157 7.50 -16.45 -7.65
N LEU A 158 7.44 -17.78 -7.79
CA LEU A 158 7.07 -18.69 -6.69
C LEU A 158 8.10 -18.65 -5.56
N ASN A 159 9.40 -18.65 -5.88
CA ASN A 159 10.48 -18.53 -4.91
C ASN A 159 10.41 -17.20 -4.17
N ALA A 160 10.25 -16.08 -4.89
CA ALA A 160 10.09 -14.75 -4.29
C ALA A 160 8.91 -14.71 -3.31
N THR A 161 7.76 -15.24 -3.72
CA THR A 161 6.54 -15.33 -2.90
C THR A 161 6.78 -16.14 -1.62
N ASP A 162 7.45 -17.29 -1.75
CA ASP A 162 7.71 -18.19 -0.63
C ASP A 162 8.74 -17.63 0.34
N ASN A 163 9.87 -17.16 -0.18
CA ASN A 163 10.99 -16.66 0.61
C ASN A 163 10.58 -15.47 1.47
N ILE A 164 9.85 -14.50 0.91
CA ILE A 164 9.37 -13.36 1.72
C ILE A 164 8.32 -13.81 2.74
N THR A 165 7.42 -14.73 2.37
CA THR A 165 6.39 -15.24 3.28
C THR A 165 7.02 -15.97 4.47
N GLU A 166 8.02 -16.82 4.22
CA GLU A 166 8.79 -17.48 5.28
C GLU A 166 9.53 -16.48 6.15
N TRP A 167 10.20 -15.49 5.53
CA TRP A 167 10.90 -14.44 6.28
C TRP A 167 9.95 -13.66 7.22
N ILE A 168 8.75 -13.29 6.76
CA ILE A 168 7.73 -12.63 7.58
C ILE A 168 7.35 -13.50 8.79
N LEU A 169 7.12 -14.79 8.55
CA LEU A 169 6.71 -15.76 9.58
C LEU A 169 7.83 -15.99 10.60
N ASP A 170 9.08 -16.11 10.15
CA ASP A 170 10.26 -16.30 10.99
C ASP A 170 10.56 -15.08 11.86
N LYS A 171 10.40 -13.88 11.30
CA LYS A 171 10.48 -12.61 12.08
C LYS A 171 9.30 -12.44 13.02
N GLY A 172 8.16 -13.07 12.70
CA GLY A 172 6.96 -13.07 13.52
C GLY A 172 6.14 -11.78 13.42
N TYR A 173 6.24 -11.03 12.32
CA TYR A 173 5.42 -9.84 12.09
C TYR A 173 3.94 -10.21 11.98
N LYS A 174 3.08 -9.38 12.59
CA LYS A 174 1.62 -9.61 12.65
C LYS A 174 0.80 -8.38 12.29
N ASN A 175 1.45 -7.27 11.93
CA ASN A 175 0.83 -6.00 11.57
C ASN A 175 0.81 -5.77 10.05
N LEU A 176 0.78 -6.84 9.24
CA LEU A 176 0.83 -6.78 7.78
C LEU A 176 -0.50 -7.19 7.15
N LEU A 177 -0.91 -6.47 6.10
CA LEU A 177 -1.94 -6.88 5.15
C LEU A 177 -1.26 -7.13 3.80
N ILE A 178 -1.19 -8.38 3.35
CA ILE A 178 -0.40 -8.75 2.17
C ILE A 178 -1.18 -8.41 0.90
N GLU A 179 -0.55 -7.63 0.01
CA GLU A 179 -0.96 -7.42 -1.36
C GLU A 179 0.00 -8.21 -2.27
N ILE A 180 -0.49 -9.26 -2.96
CA ILE A 180 0.40 -10.06 -3.81
C ILE A 180 1.03 -9.20 -4.89
N ASN A 181 0.22 -8.49 -5.67
CA ASN A 181 0.75 -7.53 -6.62
C ASN A 181 -0.17 -6.34 -6.87
N ASN A 182 0.46 -5.21 -7.15
CA ASN A 182 -0.23 -3.97 -7.49
C ASN A 182 -0.96 -4.12 -8.83
N GLU A 183 -2.27 -3.88 -8.86
CA GLU A 183 -3.09 -3.88 -10.07
C GLU A 183 -2.87 -5.11 -10.96
N CYS A 184 -3.31 -6.30 -10.54
CA CYS A 184 -3.06 -7.57 -11.24
C CYS A 184 -3.62 -7.62 -12.69
N ASN A 185 -4.41 -6.63 -13.09
CA ASN A 185 -4.86 -6.40 -14.48
C ASN A 185 -3.91 -5.51 -15.31
N GLY A 186 -2.75 -5.14 -14.75
CA GLY A 186 -1.68 -4.40 -15.40
C GLY A 186 -0.81 -5.29 -16.30
N PRO A 187 0.22 -4.70 -16.94
CA PRO A 187 1.05 -5.36 -17.94
C PRO A 187 2.16 -6.23 -17.30
N TYR A 188 1.79 -7.27 -16.56
CA TYR A 188 2.75 -8.24 -16.01
C TYR A 188 3.30 -9.18 -17.09
N ASP A 189 4.60 -9.48 -17.04
CA ASP A 189 5.28 -10.42 -17.93
C ASP A 189 4.97 -11.88 -17.57
N HIS A 190 4.75 -12.15 -16.28
CA HIS A 190 4.51 -13.50 -15.77
C HIS A 190 3.00 -13.80 -15.67
N PRO A 191 2.46 -14.81 -16.37
CA PRO A 191 1.03 -15.12 -16.35
C PRO A 191 0.44 -15.36 -14.95
N ILE A 192 1.23 -15.92 -14.02
CA ILE A 192 0.81 -16.16 -12.63
C ILE A 192 0.50 -14.87 -11.85
N LEU A 193 1.09 -13.73 -12.26
CA LEU A 193 0.84 -12.41 -11.68
C LEU A 193 -0.37 -11.70 -12.30
N THR A 194 -1.01 -12.29 -13.32
CA THR A 194 -2.16 -11.66 -13.97
C THR A 194 -3.48 -12.01 -13.27
N GLN A 195 -4.50 -11.17 -13.45
CA GLN A 195 -5.86 -11.36 -12.91
C GLN A 195 -6.50 -12.73 -13.20
N LYS A 196 -6.00 -13.51 -14.18
CA LYS A 196 -6.49 -14.86 -14.49
C LYS A 196 -5.96 -15.93 -13.55
N ARG A 197 -4.79 -15.71 -12.95
CA ARG A 197 -4.06 -16.72 -12.14
C ARG A 197 -3.62 -16.21 -10.77
N ILE A 198 -3.72 -14.91 -10.48
CA ILE A 198 -3.25 -14.30 -9.24
C ILE A 198 -3.82 -14.96 -7.96
N GLN A 199 -5.02 -15.52 -8.04
CA GLN A 199 -5.65 -16.29 -6.97
C GLN A 199 -4.79 -17.49 -6.51
N GLU A 200 -3.97 -18.06 -7.40
CA GLU A 200 -3.04 -19.14 -7.06
C GLU A 200 -2.02 -18.68 -6.02
N LEU A 201 -1.49 -17.45 -6.14
CA LEU A 201 -0.53 -16.90 -5.18
C LEU A 201 -1.20 -16.46 -3.88
N ILE A 202 -2.43 -15.94 -3.93
CA ILE A 202 -3.22 -15.64 -2.72
C ILE A 202 -3.41 -16.92 -1.89
N VAL A 203 -3.86 -18.00 -2.54
CA VAL A 203 -4.05 -19.30 -1.87
C VAL A 203 -2.72 -19.84 -1.35
N ARG A 204 -1.64 -19.74 -2.13
CA ARG A 204 -0.30 -20.18 -1.73
C ARG A 204 0.19 -19.52 -0.45
N VAL A 205 0.12 -18.19 -0.35
CA VAL A 205 0.55 -17.45 0.85
C VAL A 205 -0.33 -17.82 2.06
N ARG A 206 -1.63 -17.96 1.86
CA ARG A 206 -2.56 -18.37 2.92
C ARG A 206 -2.26 -19.77 3.45
N GLU A 207 -2.02 -20.74 2.56
CA GLU A 207 -1.69 -22.12 2.94
C GLU A 207 -0.33 -22.20 3.66
N LYS A 208 0.68 -21.51 3.12
CA LYS A 208 2.04 -21.49 3.68
C LYS A 208 2.08 -20.84 5.07
N SER A 209 1.31 -19.78 5.27
CA SER A 209 1.12 -19.13 6.57
C SER A 209 0.13 -19.84 7.50
N LYS A 210 -0.51 -20.93 7.05
CA LYS A 210 -1.58 -21.61 7.79
C LYS A 210 -2.70 -20.65 8.24
N GLY A 211 -3.00 -19.66 7.40
CA GLY A 211 -4.01 -18.64 7.64
C GLY A 211 -3.61 -17.56 8.65
N SER A 212 -2.33 -17.45 9.05
CA SER A 212 -1.89 -16.40 9.97
C SER A 212 -1.69 -15.04 9.31
N LEU A 213 -1.51 -15.01 7.98
CA LEU A 213 -1.41 -13.77 7.20
C LEU A 213 -2.73 -13.51 6.45
N LEU A 214 -3.13 -12.25 6.40
CA LEU A 214 -4.27 -11.76 5.63
C LEU A 214 -3.79 -11.35 4.24
N VAL A 215 -4.41 -11.87 3.19
CA VAL A 215 -3.89 -11.76 1.82
C VAL A 215 -4.96 -11.28 0.84
N SER A 216 -4.56 -10.40 -0.07
CA SER A 216 -5.37 -9.91 -1.18
C SER A 216 -4.49 -9.46 -2.35
N THR A 217 -5.10 -8.82 -3.34
CA THR A 217 -4.43 -8.15 -4.45
C THR A 217 -5.33 -7.01 -4.96
N SER A 218 -4.76 -6.01 -5.64
CA SER A 218 -5.52 -4.87 -6.16
C SER A 218 -5.79 -4.98 -7.67
N TYR A 219 -6.75 -4.18 -8.13
CA TYR A 219 -7.02 -3.89 -9.54
C TYR A 219 -6.82 -2.40 -9.78
N GLY A 220 -6.55 -2.03 -11.03
CA GLY A 220 -6.36 -0.64 -11.41
C GLY A 220 -7.57 0.25 -11.21
N GLY A 221 -7.31 1.56 -11.20
CA GLY A 221 -8.32 2.58 -10.94
C GLY A 221 -9.64 2.37 -11.71
N LYS A 222 -10.77 2.56 -11.02
CA LYS A 222 -12.16 2.41 -11.56
C LYS A 222 -12.61 0.98 -11.83
N LEU A 223 -11.75 -0.01 -11.65
CA LEU A 223 -12.10 -1.41 -11.90
C LEU A 223 -12.61 -2.10 -10.63
N ILE A 224 -13.43 -3.12 -10.83
CA ILE A 224 -13.93 -3.99 -9.77
C ILE A 224 -13.22 -5.34 -9.90
N PRO A 225 -12.68 -5.90 -8.80
CA PRO A 225 -12.07 -7.22 -8.83
C PRO A 225 -13.03 -8.30 -9.33
N SER A 226 -12.50 -9.36 -9.94
CA SER A 226 -13.34 -10.48 -10.39
C SER A 226 -13.90 -11.26 -9.20
N ALA A 227 -14.96 -12.03 -9.43
CA ALA A 227 -15.59 -12.83 -8.38
C ALA A 227 -14.60 -13.85 -7.79
N GLU A 228 -13.74 -14.43 -8.63
CA GLU A 228 -12.71 -15.42 -8.26
C GLU A 228 -11.66 -14.82 -7.34
N VAL A 229 -11.22 -13.58 -7.58
CA VAL A 229 -10.28 -12.89 -6.69
C VAL A 229 -10.96 -12.55 -5.35
N VAL A 230 -12.18 -12.01 -5.40
CA VAL A 230 -12.96 -11.69 -4.18
C VAL A 230 -13.21 -12.92 -3.30
N GLU A 231 -13.42 -14.08 -3.91
CA GLU A 231 -13.66 -15.35 -3.21
C GLU A 231 -12.47 -15.74 -2.32
N VAL A 232 -11.24 -15.57 -2.80
CA VAL A 232 -10.03 -15.99 -2.07
C VAL A 232 -9.40 -14.91 -1.19
N SER A 233 -9.70 -13.62 -1.43
CA SER A 233 -9.10 -12.50 -0.70
C SER A 233 -9.69 -12.27 0.70
N ASP A 234 -8.85 -12.04 1.72
CA ASP A 234 -9.30 -11.78 3.10
C ASP A 234 -9.89 -10.36 3.32
N PHE A 235 -9.47 -9.42 2.48
CA PHE A 235 -9.96 -8.03 2.40
C PHE A 235 -9.97 -7.60 0.93
N ILE A 236 -10.73 -6.58 0.57
CA ILE A 236 -10.83 -6.13 -0.83
C ILE A 236 -10.11 -4.79 -1.02
N LEU A 237 -9.16 -4.79 -1.95
CA LEU A 237 -8.43 -3.61 -2.40
C LEU A 237 -9.09 -3.02 -3.65
N LEU A 238 -9.32 -1.71 -3.65
CA LEU A 238 -9.81 -0.94 -4.79
C LEU A 238 -8.92 0.28 -5.02
N HIS A 239 -8.77 0.73 -6.27
CA HIS A 239 -8.05 1.96 -6.58
C HIS A 239 -9.05 3.05 -7.02
N GLY A 240 -9.00 4.22 -6.38
CA GLY A 240 -9.82 5.39 -6.68
C GLY A 240 -9.23 6.24 -7.81
N ASN A 241 -8.05 5.88 -8.31
CA ASN A 241 -7.29 6.64 -9.29
C ASN A 241 -8.13 7.08 -10.50
N GLY A 242 -8.10 8.38 -10.79
CA GLY A 242 -8.82 9.00 -11.88
C GLY A 242 -10.35 9.01 -11.76
N VAL A 243 -10.92 8.59 -10.62
CA VAL A 243 -12.35 8.76 -10.31
C VAL A 243 -12.59 10.23 -9.94
N SER A 244 -13.02 11.03 -10.91
CA SER A 244 -13.20 12.48 -10.71
C SER A 244 -14.50 12.86 -10.01
N LYS A 245 -15.51 11.98 -10.01
CA LYS A 245 -16.80 12.22 -9.34
C LYS A 245 -16.91 11.30 -8.12
N PRO A 246 -17.19 11.83 -6.92
CA PRO A 246 -17.30 11.01 -5.71
C PRO A 246 -18.36 9.91 -5.78
N THR A 247 -19.41 10.08 -6.60
CA THR A 247 -20.39 9.01 -6.86
C THR A 247 -19.77 7.75 -7.47
N GLY A 248 -18.67 7.89 -8.21
CA GLY A 248 -17.93 6.75 -8.75
C GLY A 248 -17.32 5.87 -7.65
N ILE A 249 -16.79 6.47 -6.57
CA ILE A 249 -16.30 5.74 -5.40
C ILE A 249 -17.43 4.95 -4.74
N THR A 250 -18.58 5.59 -4.54
CA THR A 250 -19.79 4.93 -4.02
C THR A 250 -20.22 3.75 -4.89
N ASP A 251 -20.27 3.95 -6.21
CA ASP A 251 -20.65 2.91 -7.17
C ASP A 251 -19.69 1.72 -7.16
N MET A 252 -18.38 1.97 -7.00
CA MET A 252 -17.38 0.91 -6.89
C MET A 252 -17.62 0.03 -5.64
N VAL A 253 -17.91 0.65 -4.50
CA VAL A 253 -18.23 -0.08 -3.27
C VAL A 253 -19.52 -0.89 -3.42
N ILE A 254 -20.57 -0.30 -4.00
CA ILE A 254 -21.86 -0.98 -4.24
C ILE A 254 -21.67 -2.19 -5.16
N LYS A 255 -20.98 -2.02 -6.30
CA LYS A 255 -20.73 -3.11 -7.26
C LYS A 255 -19.94 -4.25 -6.63
N THR A 256 -18.93 -3.92 -5.83
CA THR A 256 -18.13 -4.92 -5.09
C THR A 256 -19.00 -5.70 -4.11
N LYS A 257 -19.83 -5.01 -3.30
CA LYS A 257 -20.74 -5.64 -2.33
C LYS A 257 -21.82 -6.52 -2.99
N ASN A 258 -22.15 -6.25 -4.25
CA ASN A 258 -23.12 -7.02 -5.03
C ASN A 258 -22.50 -8.23 -5.74
N LEU A 259 -21.19 -8.45 -5.66
CA LEU A 259 -20.58 -9.67 -6.20
C LEU A 259 -21.03 -10.89 -5.39
N PRO A 260 -21.40 -12.01 -6.03
CA PRO A 260 -21.84 -13.22 -5.33
C PRO A 260 -20.79 -13.80 -4.36
N SER A 261 -19.50 -13.57 -4.62
CA SER A 261 -18.40 -14.04 -3.78
C SER A 261 -18.04 -13.09 -2.63
N TYR A 262 -18.64 -11.90 -2.56
CA TYR A 262 -18.44 -10.98 -1.46
C TYR A 262 -19.13 -11.51 -0.20
N ARG A 263 -18.34 -11.74 0.86
CA ARG A 263 -18.82 -12.34 2.12
C ARG A 263 -18.75 -11.39 3.30
N GLY A 264 -18.71 -10.08 3.04
CA GLY A 264 -18.60 -9.05 4.09
C GLY A 264 -17.16 -8.70 4.47
N GLN A 265 -16.17 -9.00 3.63
CA GLN A 265 -14.80 -8.57 3.87
C GLN A 265 -14.70 -7.03 3.91
N PRO A 266 -13.81 -6.43 4.70
CA PRO A 266 -13.60 -5.00 4.66
C PRO A 266 -13.11 -4.57 3.27
N ILE A 267 -13.64 -3.45 2.77
CA ILE A 267 -13.22 -2.81 1.52
C ILE A 267 -12.32 -1.63 1.90
N LEU A 268 -11.13 -1.54 1.32
CA LEU A 268 -10.32 -0.33 1.38
C LEU A 268 -9.83 0.11 0.01
N PHE A 269 -9.86 1.41 -0.19
CA PHE A 269 -9.05 2.05 -1.21
C PHE A 269 -7.64 2.24 -0.65
N ASN A 270 -6.64 1.57 -1.20
CA ASN A 270 -5.22 1.74 -0.83
C ASN A 270 -4.49 2.76 -1.71
N GLU A 271 -5.17 3.27 -2.73
CA GLU A 271 -4.64 4.24 -3.68
C GLU A 271 -5.79 5.09 -4.26
N ASP A 272 -5.70 6.42 -4.15
CA ASP A 272 -6.62 7.39 -4.77
C ASP A 272 -5.91 8.76 -4.87
N ASP A 273 -5.89 9.34 -6.08
CA ASP A 273 -5.21 10.60 -6.43
C ASP A 273 -6.13 11.83 -6.34
N HIS A 274 -7.21 11.76 -5.55
CA HIS A 274 -8.13 12.86 -5.34
C HIS A 274 -7.76 13.76 -4.15
N PHE A 275 -7.67 15.07 -4.38
CA PHE A 275 -7.13 16.05 -3.41
C PHE A 275 -8.09 17.16 -2.95
N ASN A 276 -9.31 17.26 -3.49
CA ASN A 276 -10.21 18.39 -3.21
C ASN A 276 -10.98 18.26 -1.88
N TYR A 277 -10.27 18.25 -0.75
CA TYR A 277 -10.88 18.06 0.58
C TYR A 277 -11.75 19.23 1.06
N ASP A 278 -11.65 20.39 0.39
CA ASP A 278 -12.44 21.60 0.68
C ASP A 278 -13.81 21.62 -0.03
N ASP A 279 -14.02 20.74 -1.01
CA ASP A 279 -15.31 20.60 -1.69
C ASP A 279 -16.35 19.95 -0.75
N GLU A 280 -17.63 20.22 -0.96
CA GLU A 280 -18.69 19.60 -0.14
C GLU A 280 -18.74 18.07 -0.26
N ASN A 281 -18.34 17.57 -1.44
CA ASN A 281 -18.28 16.16 -1.79
C ASN A 281 -16.95 15.85 -2.47
N TYR A 282 -16.21 14.90 -1.93
CA TYR A 282 -14.93 14.41 -2.44
C TYR A 282 -14.80 12.90 -2.20
N ASN A 283 -13.85 12.25 -2.88
CA ASN A 283 -13.71 10.79 -2.86
C ASN A 283 -13.56 10.20 -1.46
N PHE A 284 -12.70 10.78 -0.61
CA PHE A 284 -12.50 10.31 0.77
C PHE A 284 -13.83 10.32 1.58
N LYS A 285 -14.65 11.38 1.46
CA LYS A 285 -15.99 11.45 2.08
C LYS A 285 -16.94 10.40 1.50
N ALA A 286 -16.90 10.15 0.19
CA ALA A 286 -17.75 9.13 -0.45
C ALA A 286 -17.39 7.70 -0.03
N ALA A 287 -16.10 7.40 0.14
CA ALA A 287 -15.64 6.11 0.67
C ALA A 287 -16.17 5.87 2.10
N ILE A 288 -16.04 6.87 2.98
CA ILE A 288 -16.56 6.82 4.36
C ILE A 288 -18.07 6.59 4.39
N LYS A 289 -18.84 7.36 3.60
CA LYS A 289 -20.31 7.19 3.49
C LYS A 289 -20.70 5.79 3.01
N SER A 290 -19.84 5.14 2.24
CA SER A 290 -20.03 3.77 1.74
C SER A 290 -19.49 2.69 2.69
N TYR A 291 -18.93 3.11 3.84
CA TYR A 291 -18.23 2.28 4.82
C TYR A 291 -17.09 1.47 4.18
N ALA A 292 -16.19 2.19 3.51
CA ALA A 292 -14.93 1.71 2.99
C ALA A 292 -13.80 2.60 3.48
N SER A 293 -12.63 2.02 3.76
CA SER A 293 -11.46 2.82 4.13
C SER A 293 -10.87 3.49 2.89
N TRP A 294 -10.11 4.57 3.08
CA TRP A 294 -9.58 5.38 1.99
C TRP A 294 -8.07 5.64 2.14
N GLY A 295 -7.40 5.76 0.99
CA GLY A 295 -5.95 5.76 0.88
C GLY A 295 -5.44 6.90 0.01
N TYR A 296 -4.56 7.73 0.56
CA TYR A 296 -3.98 8.87 -0.15
C TYR A 296 -2.84 8.46 -1.07
N PHE A 297 -2.96 8.73 -2.37
CA PHE A 297 -1.88 8.59 -3.34
C PHE A 297 -1.40 9.95 -3.84
N ASP A 298 -0.13 10.25 -3.57
CA ASP A 298 0.48 11.54 -3.90
C ASP A 298 1.78 11.35 -4.67
N PHE A 299 1.86 11.91 -5.87
CA PHE A 299 3.07 11.97 -6.68
C PHE A 299 3.37 13.42 -7.08
N ARG A 300 4.61 13.68 -7.47
CA ARG A 300 5.07 15.00 -7.92
C ARG A 300 4.48 15.32 -9.29
N MET A 301 3.65 16.36 -9.38
CA MET A 301 3.09 16.86 -10.63
C MET A 301 4.11 17.66 -11.44
N GLN A 302 3.78 17.97 -12.69
CA GLN A 302 4.64 18.78 -13.55
C GLN A 302 4.87 20.17 -12.94
N GLY A 303 6.15 20.55 -12.79
CA GLY A 303 6.56 21.83 -12.23
C GLY A 303 6.70 21.84 -10.70
N GLU A 304 6.38 20.74 -10.03
CA GLU A 304 6.54 20.60 -8.58
C GLU A 304 7.97 20.26 -8.16
N GLY A 305 8.34 20.69 -6.96
CA GLY A 305 9.67 20.49 -6.38
C GLY A 305 9.81 19.21 -5.56
N PHE A 306 10.99 19.04 -4.95
CA PHE A 306 11.35 17.88 -4.12
C PHE A 306 10.34 17.58 -2.99
N THR A 307 9.77 18.61 -2.37
CA THR A 307 8.87 18.48 -1.20
C THR A 307 7.50 17.89 -1.53
N GLU A 308 7.12 17.85 -2.81
CA GLU A 308 5.81 17.34 -3.26
C GLU A 308 5.85 15.84 -3.54
N GLY A 309 4.76 15.13 -3.23
CA GLY A 309 4.64 13.70 -3.48
C GLY A 309 5.15 12.82 -2.33
N TYR A 310 4.51 11.66 -2.17
CA TYR A 310 5.03 10.51 -1.40
C TYR A 310 5.47 9.34 -2.29
N GLN A 311 5.21 9.43 -3.61
CA GLN A 311 5.59 8.42 -4.60
C GLN A 311 6.89 8.75 -5.34
N SER A 312 7.16 10.04 -5.58
CA SER A 312 8.19 10.47 -6.54
C SER A 312 9.56 10.62 -5.89
N VAL A 313 10.55 9.87 -6.38
CA VAL A 313 11.90 9.80 -5.79
C VAL A 313 12.79 10.95 -6.30
N PRO A 314 13.69 11.53 -5.47
CA PRO A 314 13.79 11.36 -4.02
C PRO A 314 12.60 12.00 -3.30
N ILE A 315 12.31 11.53 -2.08
CA ILE A 315 11.08 11.87 -1.35
C ILE A 315 11.40 12.66 -0.09
N ASP A 316 10.65 13.73 0.14
CA ASP A 316 10.52 14.35 1.46
C ASP A 316 9.38 13.66 2.22
N TRP A 317 9.70 12.80 3.18
CA TRP A 317 8.73 12.03 3.95
C TRP A 317 7.94 12.86 4.97
N GLY A 318 8.31 14.14 5.20
CA GLY A 318 7.59 15.01 6.11
C GLY A 318 6.24 15.49 5.56
N ILE A 319 5.40 16.05 6.44
CA ILE A 319 4.16 16.75 6.07
C ILE A 319 4.50 18.18 5.62
N SER A 320 5.30 18.30 4.55
CA SER A 320 5.97 19.56 4.18
C SER A 320 5.18 20.40 3.20
N SER A 321 4.52 19.77 2.22
CA SER A 321 3.82 20.47 1.15
C SER A 321 2.37 20.83 1.46
N ALA A 322 1.78 21.72 0.65
CA ALA A 322 0.39 22.13 0.81
C ALA A 322 -0.57 20.94 0.66
N ARG A 323 -0.33 20.06 -0.32
CA ARG A 323 -1.18 18.88 -0.58
C ARG A 323 -1.08 17.85 0.55
N LYS A 324 0.14 17.59 1.05
CA LYS A 324 0.37 16.74 2.22
C LYS A 324 -0.32 17.29 3.47
N LYS A 325 -0.17 18.59 3.74
CA LYS A 325 -0.81 19.27 4.87
C LYS A 325 -2.34 19.20 4.79
N ALA A 326 -2.91 19.38 3.60
CA ALA A 326 -4.35 19.29 3.38
C ALA A 326 -4.88 17.88 3.71
N PHE A 327 -4.22 16.83 3.21
CA PHE A 327 -4.57 15.45 3.54
C PHE A 327 -4.50 15.17 5.04
N PHE A 328 -3.36 15.44 5.68
CA PHE A 328 -3.19 15.12 7.10
C PHE A 328 -4.07 15.97 8.02
N SER A 329 -4.39 17.21 7.66
CA SER A 329 -5.38 18.02 8.38
C SER A 329 -6.78 17.40 8.28
N LYS A 330 -7.19 16.98 7.08
CA LYS A 330 -8.50 16.34 6.87
C LYS A 330 -8.58 14.98 7.56
N LEU A 331 -7.51 14.18 7.50
CA LEU A 331 -7.41 12.90 8.19
C LEU A 331 -7.57 13.07 9.71
N LYS A 332 -6.87 14.05 10.29
CA LYS A 332 -6.95 14.36 11.71
C LYS A 332 -8.36 14.74 12.14
N GLU A 333 -9.03 15.58 11.35
CA GLU A 333 -10.44 15.94 11.54
C GLU A 333 -11.36 14.71 11.52
N ILE A 334 -11.24 13.85 10.50
CA ILE A 334 -12.08 12.66 10.33
C ILE A 334 -11.87 11.68 11.48
N THR A 335 -10.62 11.41 11.83
CA THR A 335 -10.24 10.39 12.82
C THR A 335 -10.32 10.89 14.27
N GLY A 336 -10.39 12.21 14.48
CA GLY A 336 -10.53 12.82 15.81
C GLY A 336 -9.26 12.78 16.66
N GLN A 337 -8.08 12.81 16.02
CA GLN A 337 -6.79 12.92 16.70
C GLN A 337 -6.38 14.36 16.99
#